data_AF-A0A1I2NPC2-F1
#
_entry.id   AF-A0A1I2NPC2-F1
#
_cell.length_a   1.000
_cell.length_b   1.000
_cell.length_c   1.000
_cell.angle_alpha   90.00
_cell.angle_beta   90.00
_cell.angle_gamma   90.00
#
_symmetry.space_group_name_H-M   'P 1'
#
loop_
_entity.id
_entity.type
_entity.pdbx_description
1 polymer ?
#
loop_
_entity_poly.entity_id
_entity_poly.type
_entity_poly.pdbx_seq_one_letter_code
_entity_poly.pdbx_strand_id
1 'polypeptide(L)' 'KIGENDTANLGDTSTLADPSVVNHLLHNRPQPATA' A
#
# COMPACT_ATOMS: atom_id res chain seq x y z
N LYS A 1 2.17 -13.54 -8.50
CA LYS A 1 3.06 -12.36 -8.56
C LYS A 1 2.25 -11.19 -8.03
N ILE A 2 2.77 -10.42 -7.07
CA ILE A 2 2.12 -9.17 -6.63
C ILE A 2 2.65 -8.06 -7.55
N GLY A 3 1.76 -7.33 -8.22
CA GLY A 3 2.11 -6.20 -9.07
C GLY A 3 2.44 -4.97 -8.22
N GLU A 4 3.30 -4.07 -8.72
CA GLU A 4 3.77 -2.88 -7.96
C GLU A 4 2.65 -1.94 -7.48
N ASN A 5 1.47 -2.00 -8.11
CA ASN A 5 0.27 -1.23 -7.76
C ASN A 5 -0.91 -2.11 -7.31
N ASP A 6 -0.64 -3.37 -7.01
CA ASP A 6 -1.65 -4.33 -6.61
C ASP A 6 -1.95 -4.19 -5.11
N THR A 7 -2.78 -3.20 -4.80
CA THR A 7 -3.20 -2.90 -3.43
C THR A 7 -4.23 -3.89 -2.88
N ALA A 8 -4.83 -4.71 -3.76
CA ALA A 8 -5.79 -5.74 -3.38
C ALA A 8 -5.10 -6.99 -2.81
N ASN A 9 -3.84 -7.22 -3.16
CA ASN A 9 -3.05 -8.38 -2.72
C ASN A 9 -2.03 -8.06 -1.61
N LEU A 10 -2.24 -6.99 -0.83
CA LEU A 10 -1.36 -6.60 0.29
C LEU A 10 -1.37 -7.61 1.46
N GLY A 11 -2.33 -8.53 1.49
CA GLY A 11 -2.48 -9.49 2.57
C GLY A 11 -3.20 -8.90 3.78
N ASP A 12 -3.07 -9.57 4.93
CA ASP A 12 -3.74 -9.17 6.16
C ASP A 12 -2.97 -8.07 6.90
N THR A 13 -3.52 -6.86 6.90
CA THR A 13 -2.96 -5.69 7.59
C THR A 13 -3.39 -5.59 9.06
N SER A 14 -4.16 -6.55 9.57
CA SER A 14 -4.67 -6.57 10.96
C SER A 14 -3.56 -6.70 12.02
N THR A 15 -2.37 -7.13 11.62
CA THR A 15 -1.19 -7.24 12.49
C THR A 15 -0.44 -5.91 12.66
N LEU A 16 -0.80 -4.87 11.89
CA LEU A 16 -0.30 -3.51 12.10
C LEU A 16 -0.98 -2.91 13.33
N ALA A 17 -0.23 -2.11 14.10
CA ALA A 17 -0.77 -1.39 15.26
C ALA A 17 -1.96 -0.49 14.90
N ASP A 18 -1.98 0.04 13.67
CA ASP A 18 -3.12 0.68 13.04
C ASP A 18 -3.21 0.25 11.56
N PRO A 19 -4.17 -0.61 11.18
CA PRO A 19 -4.39 -1.03 9.80
C PRO A 19 -4.74 0.14 8.86
N SER A 20 -5.28 1.24 9.40
CA SER A 20 -5.68 2.43 8.63
C SER A 20 -4.48 3.14 7.99
N VAL A 21 -3.28 2.91 8.52
CA VAL A 21 -2.05 3.49 7.98
C VAL A 21 -1.82 3.08 6.53
N VAL A 22 -2.22 1.87 6.13
CA VAL A 22 -2.13 1.42 4.73
C VAL A 22 -2.93 2.36 3.82
N ASN A 23 -4.13 2.75 4.24
CA ASN A 23 -4.96 3.67 3.48
C ASN A 23 -4.30 5.04 3.36
N HIS A 24 -3.73 5.57 4.44
CA HIS A 24 -2.98 6.83 4.41
C HIS A 24 -1.73 6.77 3.51
N LEU A 25 -1.01 5.64 3.53
CA LEU A 25 0.17 5.44 2.69
C LEU A 25 -0.19 5.32 1.21
N LEU A 26 -1.31 4.68 0.88
CA LEU A 26 -1.80 4.57 -0.49
C LEU A 26 -2.26 5.93 -1.04
N HIS A 27 -3.02 6.70 -0.25
CA HIS A 27 -3.46 8.03 -0.65
C HIS A 27 -2.29 9.02 -0.86
N ASN A 28 -1.23 8.89 -0.07
CA ASN A 28 -0.07 9.77 -0.14
C ASN A 28 1.13 9.15 -0.87
N ARG A 29 0.92 8.04 -1.59
CA ARG A 29 2.01 7.30 -2.23
C ARG A 29 2.71 8.19 -3.27
N PRO A 30 4.00 8.52 -3.08
CA PRO A 30 4.77 9.23 -4.10
C PRO A 30 4.75 8.41 -5.38
N GLN A 31 4.30 9.01 -6.48
CA GLN A 31 4.36 8.35 -7.78
C GLN A 31 5.82 8.21 -8.18
N PRO A 32 6.25 7.02 -8.65
CA PRO A 32 7.61 6.85 -9.13
C PRO A 32 7.86 7.88 -10.23
N ALA A 33 8.92 8.67 -10.09
CA ALA A 33 9.36 9.59 -11.13
C ALA A 33 9.72 8.74 -12.35
N THR A 34 8.95 8.88 -13.43
CA THR A 34 9.24 8.25 -14.72
C THR A 34 10.64 8.70 -15.16
N ALA A 35 11.59 7.77 -15.17
CA ALA A 35 12.95 7.96 -15.70
C ALA A 35 12.99 7.67 -17.20
#